data_AF-A0A3D2FXB6-F1
#
_entry.id   AF-A0A3D2FXB6-F1
#
_cell.length_a   1.000
_cell.length_b   1.000
_cell.length_c   1.000
_cell.angle_alpha   90.00
_cell.angle_beta   90.00
_cell.angle_gamma   90.00
#
_symmetry.space_group_name_H-M   'P 1'
#
loop_
_entity.id
_entity.type
_entity.pdbx_description
1 polymer ?
#
loop_
_entity_poly.entity_id
_entity_poly.type
_entity_poly.pdbx_seq_one_letter_code
_entity_poly.pdbx_strand_id
1 'polypeptide(L)'
;MNRHLFPSVPHSARRSGGRAARRTVRAAPLAEELRPIRAGLAGGQYRPLDDAAVKAIDDAVYQILEEIGLSQAPETGVEYMTAVGAIAG
;
A
#
# COMPACT_ATOMS: atom_id res chain seq x y z
N MET A 1 -14.94 -29.53 65.73
CA MET A 1 -15.71 -29.63 64.47
C MET A 1 -15.02 -28.83 63.36
N ASN A 2 -14.90 -29.46 62.18
CA ASN A 2 -14.70 -28.93 60.81
C ASN A 2 -13.40 -28.16 60.47
N ARG A 3 -12.35 -28.85 60.00
CA ARG A 3 -12.06 -29.16 58.57
C ARG A 3 -11.71 -27.92 57.73
N HIS A 4 -10.42 -27.57 57.71
CA HIS A 4 -9.80 -26.93 56.56
C HIS A 4 -9.72 -27.98 55.43
N LEU A 5 -10.76 -28.03 54.60
CA LEU A 5 -10.78 -28.83 53.38
C LEU A 5 -10.03 -28.07 52.29
N PHE A 6 -9.16 -28.81 51.58
CA PHE A 6 -8.33 -28.45 50.41
C PHE A 6 -6.86 -28.06 50.72
N PRO A 7 -5.87 -28.89 50.29
CA PRO A 7 -4.47 -28.50 50.30
C PRO A 7 -4.24 -27.36 49.30
N SER A 8 -3.39 -26.39 49.63
CA SER A 8 -2.94 -25.38 48.67
C SER A 8 -2.20 -26.07 47.53
N VAL A 9 -2.79 -26.06 46.32
CA VAL A 9 -2.13 -26.56 45.12
C VAL A 9 -0.83 -25.77 44.94
N PRO A 10 0.34 -26.40 44.79
CA PRO A 10 1.58 -25.67 44.54
C PRO A 10 1.39 -24.89 43.24
N HIS A 11 1.42 -23.57 43.35
CA HIS A 11 1.32 -22.71 42.19
C HIS A 11 2.58 -22.91 41.36
N SER A 12 2.52 -23.80 40.36
CA SER A 12 3.57 -24.01 39.36
C SER A 12 4.11 -22.65 38.96
N ALA A 13 5.42 -22.46 39.08
CA ALA A 13 6.12 -21.23 38.72
C ALA A 13 5.57 -20.79 37.37
N ARG A 14 4.73 -19.73 37.39
CA ARG A 14 3.92 -19.36 36.23
C ARG A 14 4.90 -19.28 35.06
N ARG A 15 4.68 -20.08 34.01
CA ARG A 15 5.38 -19.98 32.72
C ARG A 15 5.01 -18.66 32.01
N SER A 16 5.05 -17.54 32.73
CA SER A 16 4.68 -16.20 32.31
C SER A 16 5.68 -15.61 31.32
N GLY A 17 6.91 -16.14 31.31
CA GLY A 17 7.97 -15.71 30.39
C GLY A 17 7.59 -15.87 28.92
N GLY A 18 6.84 -16.91 28.54
CA GLY A 18 6.50 -17.14 27.13
C GLY A 18 5.59 -16.07 26.51
N ARG A 19 4.62 -15.56 27.27
CA ARG A 19 3.77 -14.44 26.80
C ARG A 19 4.53 -13.13 26.80
N ALA A 20 5.34 -12.89 27.85
CA ALA A 20 6.21 -11.72 27.91
C ALA A 20 7.15 -11.70 26.69
N ALA A 21 7.87 -12.79 26.42
CA ALA A 21 8.79 -12.92 25.29
C ALA A 21 8.13 -12.64 23.93
N ARG A 22 6.92 -13.16 23.66
CA ARG A 22 6.20 -12.86 22.41
C ARG A 22 5.82 -11.38 22.30
N ARG A 23 5.50 -10.71 23.42
CA ARG A 23 5.24 -9.27 23.43
C ARG A 23 6.52 -8.48 23.19
N THR A 24 7.64 -8.86 23.82
CA THR A 24 8.93 -8.19 23.63
C THR A 24 9.40 -8.28 22.19
N VAL A 25 9.29 -9.46 21.57
CA VAL A 25 9.66 -9.66 20.15
C VAL A 25 8.80 -8.81 19.21
N ARG A 26 7.49 -8.69 19.46
CA ARG A 26 6.60 -7.85 18.63
C ARG A 26 6.80 -6.35 18.82
N ALA A 27 7.23 -5.92 20.01
CA ALA A 27 7.50 -4.52 20.31
C ALA A 27 8.91 -4.09 19.89
N ALA A 28 9.81 -5.03 19.61
CA ALA A 28 11.14 -4.74 19.10
C ALA A 28 11.05 -4.15 17.68
N PRO A 29 12.01 -3.31 17.27
CA PRO A 29 12.12 -2.88 15.88
C PRO A 29 12.14 -4.06 14.93
N LEU A 30 11.56 -3.90 13.74
CA LEU A 30 11.64 -4.90 12.69
C LEU A 30 13.10 -5.25 12.40
N ALA A 31 13.36 -6.55 12.30
CA ALA A 31 14.62 -7.08 11.80
C ALA A 31 14.92 -6.46 10.43
N GLU A 32 16.20 -6.28 10.10
CA GLU A 32 16.62 -5.44 9.00
C GLU A 32 16.02 -5.86 7.65
N GLU A 33 15.89 -7.16 7.43
CA GLU A 33 15.29 -7.80 6.27
C GLU A 33 13.77 -7.64 6.16
N LEU A 34 13.10 -7.32 7.27
CA LEU A 34 11.66 -7.05 7.32
C LEU A 34 11.34 -5.56 7.28
N ARG A 35 12.36 -4.69 7.26
CA ARG A 35 12.14 -3.25 7.23
C ARG A 35 11.54 -2.85 5.88
N PRO A 36 10.52 -1.96 5.87
CA PRO A 36 9.99 -1.40 4.64
C PRO A 36 11.10 -0.81 3.77
N ILE A 37 10.88 -0.85 2.45
CA ILE A 37 11.80 -0.28 1.47
C ILE A 37 11.98 1.22 1.77
N ARG A 38 13.23 1.64 1.99
CA ARG A 38 13.58 3.04 2.22
C ARG A 38 13.66 3.79 0.89
N ALA A 39 13.46 5.11 0.93
CA ALA A 39 13.69 5.96 -0.23
C ALA A 39 15.11 5.73 -0.79
N GLY A 40 15.24 5.62 -2.11
CA GLY A 40 16.53 5.41 -2.79
C GLY A 40 16.96 3.95 -2.93
N LEU A 41 16.22 2.96 -2.42
CA LEU A 41 16.43 1.57 -2.82
C LEU A 41 15.92 1.37 -4.27
N ALA A 42 16.82 0.99 -5.17
CA ALA A 42 16.47 0.62 -6.54
C ALA A 42 15.73 -0.71 -6.53
N GLY A 43 14.39 -0.65 -6.61
CA GLY A 43 13.60 -1.79 -7.06
C GLY A 43 13.65 -1.88 -8.59
N GLY A 44 13.60 -3.08 -9.14
CA GLY A 44 13.27 -3.23 -10.55
C GLY A 44 11.89 -2.64 -10.82
N GLN A 45 11.69 -2.03 -12.00
CA GLN A 45 10.34 -1.68 -12.42
C GLN A 45 9.65 -2.96 -12.90
N TYR A 46 8.54 -3.32 -12.27
CA TYR A 46 7.61 -4.25 -12.89
C TYR A 46 7.08 -3.57 -14.16
N ARG A 47 7.57 -4.02 -15.32
CA ARG A 47 7.24 -3.46 -16.62
C ARG A 47 6.51 -4.53 -17.45
N PRO A 48 5.19 -4.71 -17.23
CA PRO A 48 4.42 -5.75 -17.90
C PRO A 48 4.17 -5.48 -19.38
N LEU A 49 4.44 -4.24 -19.84
CA LEU A 49 4.27 -3.82 -21.22
C LEU A 49 5.64 -3.61 -21.87
N ASP A 50 5.80 -4.12 -23.08
CA ASP A 50 6.93 -3.75 -23.93
C ASP A 50 6.71 -2.37 -24.57
N ASP A 51 7.71 -1.88 -25.30
CA ASP A 51 7.62 -0.54 -25.92
C ASP A 51 6.53 -0.48 -27.00
N ALA A 52 6.27 -1.59 -27.69
CA ALA A 52 5.23 -1.67 -28.71
C ALA A 52 3.83 -1.54 -28.09
N ALA A 53 3.57 -2.22 -26.97
CA ALA A 53 2.31 -2.12 -26.24
C ALA A 53 2.10 -0.73 -25.65
N VAL A 54 3.16 -0.10 -25.11
CA VAL A 54 3.09 1.30 -24.65
C VAL A 54 2.73 2.22 -25.81
N LYS A 55 3.39 2.06 -26.97
CA LYS A 55 3.09 2.86 -28.16
C LYS A 55 1.65 2.67 -28.64
N ALA A 56 1.14 1.44 -28.63
CA ALA A 56 -0.24 1.16 -29.03
C ALA A 56 -1.26 1.88 -28.11
N ILE A 57 -0.98 1.96 -26.80
CA ILE A 57 -1.83 2.70 -25.86
C ILE A 57 -1.76 4.21 -26.15
N ASP A 58 -0.55 4.74 -26.38
CA ASP A 58 -0.34 6.17 -26.69
C ASP A 58 -1.13 6.60 -27.95
N ASP A 59 -0.99 5.83 -29.03
CA ASP A 59 -1.71 6.06 -30.28
C ASP A 59 -3.25 6.01 -30.07
N ALA A 60 -3.72 5.02 -29.30
CA ALA A 60 -5.14 4.87 -28.98
C ALA A 60 -5.69 6.03 -28.12
N VAL A 61 -4.90 6.53 -27.16
CA VAL A 61 -5.29 7.68 -26.33
C VAL A 61 -5.51 8.91 -27.21
N TYR A 62 -4.59 9.22 -28.13
CA TYR A 62 -4.77 10.37 -29.01
C TYR A 62 -5.94 10.21 -29.96
N GLN A 63 -6.16 9.01 -30.49
CA GLN A 63 -7.33 8.73 -31.32
C GLN A 63 -8.63 8.97 -30.54
N ILE A 64 -8.73 8.48 -29.31
CA ILE A 64 -9.91 8.68 -28.45
C ILE A 64 -10.12 10.17 -28.14
N LEU A 65 -9.05 10.90 -27.84
CA LEU A 65 -9.14 12.34 -27.56
C LEU A 65 -9.61 13.14 -28.78
N GLU A 66 -9.21 12.75 -29.99
CA GLU A 66 -9.64 13.40 -31.22
C GLU A 66 -11.08 13.04 -31.61
N GLU A 67 -11.43 11.75 -31.57
CA GLU A 67 -12.73 11.27 -32.07
C GLU A 67 -13.87 11.44 -31.07
N ILE A 68 -13.58 11.29 -29.78
CA ILE A 68 -14.59 11.30 -28.70
C ILE A 68 -14.46 12.56 -27.84
N GLY A 69 -13.23 12.99 -27.54
CA GLY A 69 -12.97 14.14 -26.68
C GLY A 69 -13.09 13.83 -25.19
N LEU A 70 -13.08 14.91 -24.40
CA LEU A 70 -13.19 14.89 -22.94
C LEU A 70 -14.46 15.62 -22.51
N SER A 71 -15.10 15.14 -21.45
CA SER A 71 -16.27 15.79 -20.85
C SER A 71 -16.01 16.11 -19.38
N GLN A 72 -16.85 16.97 -18.80
CA GLN A 72 -16.80 17.33 -17.37
C GLN A 72 -15.49 17.98 -16.92
N ALA A 73 -14.79 18.69 -17.83
CA ALA A 73 -13.68 19.54 -17.43
C ALA A 73 -14.22 20.73 -16.61
N PRO A 74 -13.54 21.12 -15.51
CA PRO A 74 -13.87 22.36 -14.81
C PRO A 74 -13.61 23.56 -15.74
N GLU A 75 -14.22 24.71 -15.43
CA GLU A 75 -14.08 25.95 -16.23
C GLU A 75 -12.60 26.31 -16.46
N THR A 76 -11.78 26.24 -15.42
CA THR A 76 -10.33 26.46 -15.51
C THR A 76 -9.62 25.48 -16.44
N GLY A 77 -10.11 24.24 -16.55
CA GLY A 77 -9.60 23.23 -17.47
C GLY A 77 -9.97 23.54 -18.91
N VAL A 78 -11.22 23.94 -19.16
CA VAL A 78 -11.68 24.36 -20.50
C VAL A 78 -10.90 25.59 -20.98
N GLU A 79 -10.72 26.60 -20.13
CA GLU A 79 -9.92 27.79 -20.43
C GLU A 79 -8.48 27.43 -20.82
N TYR A 80 -7.82 26.57 -20.04
CA TYR A 80 -6.44 26.18 -20.30
C TYR A 80 -6.29 25.44 -21.63
N MET A 81 -7.20 24.50 -21.91
CA MET A 81 -7.16 23.71 -23.15
C MET A 81 -7.49 24.54 -24.39
N THR A 82 -8.53 25.38 -24.31
CA THR A 82 -8.93 26.25 -25.44
C THR A 82 -7.89 27.32 -25.74
N ALA A 83 -7.18 27.83 -24.73
CA ALA A 83 -6.05 28.76 -24.92
C ALA A 83 -4.90 28.16 -25.74
N VAL A 84 -4.73 26.83 -25.74
CA VAL A 84 -3.70 26.12 -26.52
C VAL A 84 -4.27 25.49 -27.80
N GLY A 85 -5.50 25.83 -28.18
CA GLY A 85 -6.11 25.44 -29.45
C GLY A 85 -6.96 24.18 -29.42
N ALA A 86 -7.27 23.62 -28.24
CA ALA A 86 -8.28 22.57 -28.15
C ALA A 86 -9.67 23.14 -28.45
N ILE A 87 -10.52 22.34 -29.09
CA ILE A 87 -11.87 22.73 -29.47
C ILE A 87 -12.86 22.21 -28.43
N ALA A 88 -13.65 23.11 -27.85
CA ALA A 88 -14.81 22.74 -27.06
C ALA A 88 -16.00 22.54 -28.02
N GLY A 89 -16.26 21.27 -28.38
CA GLY A 89 -17.36 20.86 -29.25
C GLY A 89 -18.70 20.71 -28.56
#